data_AF-A0A6G7C1V9-F1
#
_entry.id   AF-A0A6G7C1V9-F1
#
_cell.length_a   1.000
_cell.length_b   1.000
_cell.length_c   1.000
_cell.angle_alpha   90.00
_cell.angle_beta   90.00
_cell.angle_gamma   90.00
#
_symmetry.space_group_name_H-M   'P 1'
#
loop_
_entity.id
_entity.type
_entity.pdbx_description
1 polymer ?
#
loop_
_entity_poly.entity_id
_entity_poly.type
_entity_poly.pdbx_seq_one_letter_code
_entity_poly.pdbx_strand_id
1 'polypeptide(L)'
;MRTTKTVLPFSRNYIFITIAVLITLYGLFWARTHDQRVYSIGVLVVLIPFLEIRNQERVMQLFFIFFACIQVSSIALFDRLPYQLLISSQPFWTAVRKGIPIAFIVCVLAHLFSWRKINLFKLYGIQFPIMILACIWYIRMLLIMANCQHIPNAKAVRIPAIVIQKCPPCCDIHELWFSFKHDGQEQTVSINVNPQLHEQTNVGDTLLLQMHPGVYGWPWYHKDIKRRYK
;
A
#
# COMPACT_ATOMS: atom_id res chain seq x y z
N MET A 1 29.16 45.04 -18.74
CA MET A 1 28.97 43.58 -18.57
C MET A 1 27.49 43.30 -18.41
N ARG A 2 26.83 42.76 -19.45
CA ARG A 2 25.40 42.40 -19.40
C ARG A 2 25.32 41.02 -18.73
N THR A 3 24.87 40.95 -17.49
CA THR A 3 24.55 39.70 -16.82
C THR A 3 23.32 39.10 -17.49
N THR A 4 23.56 38.24 -18.48
CA THR A 4 22.53 37.36 -19.02
C THR A 4 22.05 36.47 -17.87
N LYS A 5 20.88 36.80 -17.31
CA LYS A 5 20.12 35.86 -16.48
C LYS A 5 19.87 34.63 -17.33
N THR A 6 20.70 33.61 -17.17
CA THR A 6 20.48 32.28 -17.73
C THR A 6 19.18 31.79 -17.10
N VAL A 7 18.09 31.91 -17.86
CA VAL A 7 16.81 31.28 -17.54
C VAL A 7 17.14 29.79 -17.39
N LEU A 8 17.17 29.32 -16.14
CA LEU A 8 17.40 27.91 -15.86
C LEU A 8 16.31 27.13 -16.60
N PRO A 9 16.67 26.27 -17.57
CA PRO A 9 15.67 25.59 -18.38
C PRO A 9 14.77 24.78 -17.45
N PHE A 10 13.47 24.87 -17.71
CA PHE A 10 12.44 24.12 -17.01
C PHE A 10 12.84 22.64 -17.01
N SER A 11 13.23 22.10 -15.86
CA SER A 11 13.69 20.72 -15.79
C SER A 11 12.49 19.80 -15.98
N ARG A 12 12.69 18.69 -16.70
CA ARG A 12 11.67 17.66 -16.92
C ARG A 12 11.03 17.19 -15.61
N ASN A 13 11.78 17.26 -14.51
CA ASN A 13 11.30 16.91 -13.18
C ASN A 13 10.16 17.81 -12.71
N TYR A 14 10.14 19.11 -12.99
CA TYR A 14 9.03 19.97 -12.57
C TYR A 14 7.69 19.49 -13.13
N ILE A 15 7.68 19.03 -14.38
CA ILE A 15 6.46 18.47 -15.01
C ILE A 15 6.04 17.19 -14.29
N PHE A 16 6.97 16.26 -14.07
CA PHE A 16 6.66 15.00 -13.39
C PHE A 16 6.29 15.17 -11.92
N ILE A 17 6.88 16.14 -11.21
CA ILE A 17 6.48 16.48 -9.83
C ILE A 17 5.09 17.09 -9.82
N THR A 18 4.78 18.00 -10.74
CA THR A 18 3.44 18.58 -10.84
C THR A 18 2.40 17.48 -11.07
N ILE A 19 2.67 16.56 -12.00
CA ILE A 19 1.83 15.38 -12.25
C ILE A 19 1.72 14.52 -10.98
N ALA A 20 2.83 14.25 -10.29
CA ALA A 20 2.83 13.43 -9.08
C ALA A 20 2.01 14.05 -7.94
N VAL A 21 2.12 15.36 -7.73
CA VAL A 21 1.34 16.10 -6.74
C VAL A 21 -0.14 16.06 -7.10
N LEU A 22 -0.50 16.31 -8.36
CA LEU A 22 -1.90 16.25 -8.80
C LEU A 22 -2.50 14.85 -8.63
N ILE A 23 -1.76 13.80 -8.98
CA ILE A 23 -2.17 12.41 -8.77
C ILE A 23 -2.34 12.09 -7.29
N THR A 24 -1.45 12.59 -6.44
CA THR A 24 -1.53 12.41 -4.99
C THR A 24 -2.77 13.09 -4.43
N LEU A 25 -3.03 14.34 -4.81
CA LEU A 25 -4.24 15.07 -4.41
C LEU A 25 -5.51 14.36 -4.89
N TYR A 26 -5.52 13.88 -6.12
CA TYR A 26 -6.60 13.06 -6.65
C TYR A 26 -6.82 11.79 -5.80
N GLY A 27 -5.76 11.03 -5.52
CA GLY A 27 -5.84 9.81 -4.72
C GLY A 27 -6.32 10.04 -3.28
N LEU A 28 -5.91 11.15 -2.66
CA LEU A 28 -6.27 11.47 -1.28
C LEU A 28 -7.71 11.95 -1.13
N PHE A 29 -8.13 12.89 -1.99
CA PHE A 29 -9.35 13.67 -1.79
C PHE A 29 -10.47 13.34 -2.77
N TRP A 30 -10.14 12.95 -4.00
CA TRP A 30 -11.13 12.82 -5.08
C TRP A 30 -11.48 11.37 -5.44
N ALA A 31 -10.53 10.44 -5.26
CA ALA A 31 -10.72 9.03 -5.56
C ALA A 31 -11.82 8.43 -4.67
N ARG A 32 -12.90 8.00 -5.32
CA ARG A 32 -14.12 7.49 -4.68
C ARG A 32 -14.01 6.01 -4.34
N THR A 33 -13.30 5.24 -5.15
CA THR A 33 -13.13 3.79 -4.94
C THR A 33 -11.73 3.44 -4.47
N HIS A 34 -11.60 2.28 -3.81
CA HIS A 34 -10.30 1.76 -3.40
C HIS A 34 -9.38 1.54 -4.62
N ASP A 35 -9.92 0.98 -5.70
CA ASP A 35 -9.21 0.70 -6.95
C ASP A 35 -8.61 1.99 -7.56
N GLN A 36 -9.36 3.10 -7.57
CA GLN A 36 -8.88 4.39 -8.08
C GLN A 36 -7.65 4.88 -7.30
N ARG A 37 -7.63 4.68 -5.97
CA ARG A 37 -6.48 5.03 -5.12
C ARG A 37 -5.28 4.14 -5.43
N VAL A 38 -5.49 2.84 -5.56
CA VAL A 38 -4.42 1.90 -5.94
C VAL A 38 -3.83 2.29 -7.31
N TYR A 39 -4.67 2.50 -8.33
CA TYR A 39 -4.20 2.88 -9.66
C TYR A 39 -3.48 4.23 -9.67
N SER A 40 -3.88 5.20 -8.86
CA SER A 40 -3.13 6.47 -8.73
C SER A 40 -1.70 6.25 -8.24
N ILE A 41 -1.48 5.34 -7.28
CA ILE A 41 -0.13 4.95 -6.83
C ILE A 41 0.63 4.26 -7.97
N GLY A 42 -0.04 3.41 -8.74
CA GLY A 42 0.54 2.76 -9.92
C GLY A 42 1.11 3.74 -10.94
N VAL A 43 0.39 4.83 -11.21
CA VAL A 43 0.90 5.90 -12.09
C VAL A 43 2.16 6.52 -11.52
N LEU A 44 2.21 6.81 -10.21
CA LEU A 44 3.43 7.33 -9.56
C LEU A 44 4.61 6.34 -9.71
N VAL A 45 4.39 5.04 -9.54
CA VAL A 45 5.44 4.03 -9.71
C VAL A 45 6.01 4.05 -11.14
N VAL A 46 5.13 4.12 -12.15
CA VAL A 46 5.56 4.15 -13.57
C VAL A 46 6.37 5.41 -13.92
N LEU A 47 6.20 6.51 -13.18
CA LEU A 47 6.92 7.76 -13.42
C LEU A 47 8.38 7.77 -12.91
N ILE A 48 8.76 6.83 -12.02
CA ILE A 48 10.11 6.73 -11.42
C ILE A 48 11.28 6.79 -12.44
N PRO A 49 11.29 6.05 -13.57
CA PRO A 49 12.44 5.97 -14.46
C PRO A 49 12.53 7.17 -15.40
N PHE A 50 11.47 7.99 -15.48
CA PHE A 50 11.45 9.22 -16.26
C PHE A 50 11.98 10.43 -15.49
N LEU A 51 12.12 10.31 -14.17
CA LEU A 51 12.78 11.33 -13.36
C LEU A 51 14.25 11.47 -13.76
N GLU A 52 14.70 12.70 -13.86
CA GLU A 52 16.09 13.01 -14.14
C GLU A 52 16.86 13.14 -12.83
N ILE A 53 17.87 12.30 -12.62
CA ILE A 53 18.75 12.42 -11.45
C ILE A 53 19.98 13.24 -11.86
N ARG A 54 20.12 14.45 -11.32
CA ARG A 54 21.32 15.30 -11.46
C ARG A 54 21.83 15.64 -10.06
N ASN A 55 23.15 15.81 -9.94
CA ASN A 55 23.79 16.18 -8.68
C ASN A 55 23.56 17.66 -8.29
N GLN A 56 22.49 18.26 -8.80
CA GLN A 56 22.06 19.61 -8.46
C GLN A 56 21.07 19.50 -7.30
N GLU A 57 21.29 20.25 -6.24
CA GLU A 57 20.49 20.23 -5.01
C GLU A 57 18.98 20.31 -5.27
N ARG A 58 18.55 21.22 -6.15
CA ARG A 58 17.13 21.36 -6.55
C ARG A 58 16.54 20.10 -7.21
N VAL A 59 17.34 19.38 -7.99
CA VAL A 59 16.89 18.14 -8.66
C VAL A 59 16.71 17.02 -7.63
N MET A 60 17.58 16.96 -6.62
CA MET A 60 17.44 16.04 -5.49
C MET A 60 16.20 16.36 -4.64
N GLN A 61 15.95 17.64 -4.34
CA GLN A 61 14.74 18.06 -3.62
C GLN A 61 13.45 17.63 -4.34
N LEU A 62 13.39 17.80 -5.67
CA LEU A 62 12.26 17.34 -6.48
C LEU A 62 12.10 15.82 -6.40
N PHE A 63 13.20 15.07 -6.43
CA PHE A 63 13.18 13.62 -6.26
C PHE A 63 12.62 13.19 -4.88
N PHE A 64 12.98 13.90 -3.80
CA PHE A 64 12.41 13.66 -2.48
C PHE A 64 10.92 13.95 -2.41
N ILE A 65 10.45 15.05 -3.01
CA ILE A 65 9.01 15.39 -3.07
C ILE A 65 8.23 14.28 -3.78
N PHE A 66 8.77 13.74 -4.88
CA PHE A 66 8.16 12.62 -5.59
C PHE A 66 8.02 11.38 -4.70
N PHE A 67 9.06 11.04 -3.94
CA PHE A 67 9.01 9.90 -3.05
C PHE A 67 8.01 10.12 -1.90
N ALA A 68 7.95 11.34 -1.36
CA ALA A 68 6.94 11.72 -0.38
C ALA A 68 5.51 11.53 -0.94
N CYS A 69 5.26 11.86 -2.21
CA CYS A 69 3.97 11.61 -2.87
C CYS A 69 3.59 10.12 -2.87
N ILE A 70 4.54 9.23 -3.19
CA ILE A 70 4.34 7.76 -3.15
C ILE A 70 4.04 7.29 -1.73
N GLN A 71 4.81 7.77 -0.74
CA GLN A 71 4.67 7.37 0.66
C GLN A 71 3.35 7.84 1.26
N VAL A 72 2.99 9.11 1.08
CA VAL A 72 1.71 9.66 1.58
C VAL A 72 0.52 8.93 0.96
N SER A 73 0.55 8.70 -0.36
CA SER A 73 -0.50 7.93 -1.04
C SER A 73 -0.60 6.50 -0.51
N SER A 74 0.54 5.86 -0.25
CA SER A 74 0.59 4.50 0.30
C SER A 74 0.08 4.43 1.74
N ILE A 75 0.51 5.34 2.61
CA ILE A 75 0.10 5.41 4.01
C ILE A 75 -1.40 5.69 4.11
N ALA A 76 -1.90 6.67 3.36
CA ALA A 76 -3.32 6.98 3.34
C ALA A 76 -4.20 5.82 2.84
N LEU A 77 -3.64 4.97 1.97
CA LEU A 77 -4.30 3.72 1.58
C LEU A 77 -4.33 2.75 2.76
N PHE A 78 -3.20 2.48 3.41
CA PHE A 78 -3.09 1.50 4.51
C PHE A 78 -3.83 1.88 5.78
N ASP A 79 -3.78 3.14 6.18
CA ASP A 79 -4.48 3.63 7.37
C ASP A 79 -6.00 3.41 7.23
N ARG A 80 -6.49 3.44 5.99
CA ARG A 80 -7.88 3.14 5.63
C ARG A 80 -8.13 1.65 5.35
N LEU A 81 -7.09 0.82 5.24
CA LEU A 81 -7.24 -0.60 4.95
C LEU A 81 -7.50 -1.38 6.25
N PRO A 82 -8.63 -2.10 6.35
CA PRO A 82 -9.05 -2.82 7.55
C PRO A 82 -8.31 -4.16 7.78
N TYR A 83 -7.00 -4.19 7.56
CA TYR A 83 -6.27 -5.43 7.22
C TYR A 83 -5.07 -5.74 8.13
N GLN A 84 -5.19 -5.49 9.44
CA GLN A 84 -4.14 -5.88 10.40
C GLN A 84 -3.81 -7.39 10.34
N LEU A 85 -4.78 -8.23 9.95
CA LEU A 85 -4.63 -9.68 9.76
C LEU A 85 -3.96 -10.11 8.44
N LEU A 86 -3.78 -9.21 7.47
CA LEU A 86 -3.07 -9.53 6.22
C LEU A 86 -1.55 -9.53 6.38
N ILE A 87 -1.00 -9.03 7.49
CA ILE A 87 0.45 -8.85 7.63
C ILE A 87 1.18 -10.20 7.65
N SER A 88 0.58 -11.26 8.20
CA SER A 88 1.19 -12.59 8.25
C SER A 88 0.98 -13.44 7.00
N SER A 89 -0.09 -13.19 6.22
CA SER A 89 -0.45 -13.95 5.00
C SER A 89 -0.22 -13.17 3.69
N GLN A 90 0.60 -12.12 3.75
CA GLN A 90 0.88 -11.25 2.61
C GLN A 90 1.66 -11.97 1.51
N PRO A 91 1.27 -11.84 0.23
CA PRO A 91 1.86 -12.57 -0.88
C PRO A 91 3.20 -11.99 -1.33
N PHE A 92 4.16 -11.88 -0.40
CA PHE A 92 5.45 -11.24 -0.63
C PHE A 92 6.22 -11.91 -1.75
N TRP A 93 6.40 -13.23 -1.71
CA TRP A 93 7.13 -13.97 -2.74
C TRP A 93 6.47 -13.87 -4.12
N THR A 94 5.14 -13.90 -4.19
CA THR A 94 4.40 -13.69 -5.43
C THR A 94 4.62 -12.26 -5.97
N ALA A 95 4.61 -11.27 -5.08
CA ALA A 95 4.89 -9.88 -5.43
C ALA A 95 6.34 -9.68 -5.90
N VAL A 96 7.32 -10.36 -5.30
CA VAL A 96 8.72 -10.36 -5.76
C VAL A 96 8.82 -10.96 -7.17
N ARG A 97 8.25 -12.16 -7.38
CA ARG A 97 8.30 -12.87 -8.67
C ARG A 97 7.69 -12.06 -9.82
N LYS A 98 6.63 -11.29 -9.56
CA LYS A 98 5.96 -10.44 -10.56
C LYS A 98 6.53 -9.02 -10.63
N GLY A 99 6.99 -8.47 -9.51
CA GLY A 99 7.47 -7.09 -9.40
C GLY A 99 8.78 -6.85 -10.12
N ILE A 100 9.74 -7.77 -10.00
CA ILE A 100 11.05 -7.68 -10.67
C ILE A 100 10.92 -7.60 -12.21
N PRO A 101 10.21 -8.51 -12.90
CA PRO A 101 10.09 -8.43 -14.36
C PRO A 101 9.33 -7.18 -14.82
N ILE A 102 8.31 -6.73 -14.06
CA ILE A 102 7.60 -5.48 -14.37
C ILE A 102 8.53 -4.28 -14.24
N ALA A 103 9.32 -4.20 -13.16
CA ALA A 103 10.32 -3.15 -12.99
C ALA A 103 11.31 -3.11 -14.16
N PHE A 104 11.78 -4.28 -14.61
CA PHE A 104 12.67 -4.38 -15.76
C PHE A 104 12.01 -3.89 -17.05
N ILE A 105 10.80 -4.35 -17.35
CA ILE A 105 10.04 -3.93 -18.54
C ILE A 105 9.85 -2.42 -18.55
N VAL A 106 9.43 -1.81 -17.42
CA VAL A 106 9.21 -0.37 -17.34
C VAL A 106 10.51 0.42 -17.52
N CYS A 107 11.62 -0.04 -16.93
CA CYS A 107 12.93 0.58 -17.14
C CYS A 107 13.43 0.44 -18.58
N VAL A 108 13.22 -0.71 -19.23
CA VAL A 108 13.54 -0.91 -20.65
C VAL A 108 12.69 0.00 -21.54
N LEU A 109 11.39 0.13 -21.27
CA LEU A 109 10.52 1.06 -22.00
C LEU A 109 10.98 2.51 -21.84
N ALA A 110 11.37 2.91 -20.62
CA ALA A 110 11.92 4.25 -20.38
C ALA A 110 13.26 4.47 -21.10
N HIS A 111 14.12 3.45 -21.13
CA HIS A 111 15.36 3.46 -21.91
C HIS A 111 15.06 3.63 -23.41
N LEU A 112 14.17 2.83 -23.99
CA LEU A 112 13.78 2.92 -25.40
C LEU A 112 13.19 4.30 -25.74
N PHE A 113 12.31 4.83 -24.89
CA PHE A 113 11.70 6.15 -25.10
C PHE A 113 12.74 7.29 -25.00
N SER A 114 13.78 7.12 -24.20
CA SER A 114 14.82 8.13 -23.96
C SER A 114 16.20 7.74 -24.50
N TRP A 115 16.25 6.87 -25.53
CA TRP A 115 17.43 6.12 -25.99
C TRP A 115 18.74 6.92 -26.10
N ARG A 116 18.67 8.18 -26.54
CA ARG A 116 19.85 9.04 -26.73
C ARG A 116 20.12 10.04 -25.59
N LYS A 117 19.20 10.20 -24.64
CA LYS A 117 19.25 11.24 -23.59
C LYS A 117 19.41 10.67 -22.18
N ILE A 118 19.36 9.35 -22.02
CA ILE A 118 19.34 8.71 -20.71
C ILE A 118 20.74 8.27 -20.28
N ASN A 119 21.05 8.48 -19.00
CA ASN A 119 22.28 7.99 -18.41
C ASN A 119 22.04 6.57 -17.89
N LEU A 120 22.62 5.57 -18.55
CA LEU A 120 22.44 4.15 -18.24
C LEU A 120 22.82 3.79 -16.80
N PHE A 121 23.90 4.38 -16.28
CA PHE A 121 24.34 4.15 -14.92
C PHE A 121 23.29 4.64 -13.91
N LYS A 122 22.67 5.80 -14.15
CA LYS A 122 21.62 6.32 -13.27
C LYS A 122 20.32 5.52 -13.38
N LEU A 123 19.94 5.14 -14.59
CA LEU A 123 18.73 4.36 -14.83
C LEU A 123 18.82 2.98 -14.19
N TYR A 124 19.87 2.21 -14.49
CA TYR A 124 19.99 0.82 -14.03
C TYR A 124 20.69 0.70 -12.67
N GLY A 125 21.52 1.66 -12.27
CA GLY A 125 22.23 1.64 -10.98
C GLY A 125 21.45 2.26 -9.82
N ILE A 126 20.56 3.23 -10.08
CA ILE A 126 19.82 3.94 -9.02
C ILE A 126 18.31 3.77 -9.18
N GLN A 127 17.76 4.10 -10.36
CA GLN A 127 16.31 4.09 -10.56
C GLN A 127 15.73 2.68 -10.60
N PHE A 128 16.47 1.71 -11.14
CA PHE A 128 16.02 0.32 -11.23
C PHE A 128 15.87 -0.36 -9.85
N PRO A 129 16.82 -0.27 -8.90
CA PRO A 129 16.59 -0.73 -7.53
C PRO A 129 15.36 -0.11 -6.86
N ILE A 130 15.17 1.21 -7.03
CA ILE A 130 13.99 1.92 -6.50
C ILE A 130 12.71 1.41 -7.16
N MET A 131 12.75 1.18 -8.46
CA MET A 131 11.64 0.61 -9.22
C MET A 131 11.30 -0.80 -8.75
N ILE A 132 12.29 -1.66 -8.47
CA ILE A 132 12.05 -3.00 -7.92
C ILE A 132 11.25 -2.89 -6.62
N LEU A 133 11.71 -2.07 -5.68
CA LEU A 133 11.02 -1.88 -4.39
C LEU A 133 9.58 -1.35 -4.60
N ALA A 134 9.43 -0.34 -5.45
CA ALA A 134 8.13 0.27 -5.73
C ALA A 134 7.17 -0.70 -6.46
N CYS A 135 7.65 -1.48 -7.43
CA CYS A 135 6.86 -2.48 -8.14
C CYS A 135 6.47 -3.65 -7.24
N ILE A 136 7.39 -4.18 -6.42
CA ILE A 136 7.06 -5.24 -5.45
C ILE A 136 5.95 -4.76 -4.52
N TRP A 137 6.10 -3.55 -3.98
CA TRP A 137 5.10 -2.93 -3.15
C TRP A 137 3.75 -2.77 -3.86
N TYR A 138 3.75 -2.24 -5.07
CA TYR A 138 2.54 -2.02 -5.85
C TYR A 138 1.83 -3.32 -6.24
N ILE A 139 2.57 -4.35 -6.68
CA ILE A 139 1.99 -5.66 -6.98
C ILE A 139 1.39 -6.30 -5.73
N ARG A 140 2.04 -6.16 -4.58
CA ARG A 140 1.49 -6.62 -3.31
C ARG A 140 0.11 -5.99 -3.05
N MET A 141 -0.05 -4.70 -3.29
CA MET A 141 -1.34 -4.01 -3.16
C MET A 141 -2.41 -4.56 -4.10
N LEU A 142 -2.05 -4.77 -5.37
CA LEU A 142 -2.97 -5.35 -6.35
C LEU A 142 -3.40 -6.76 -5.95
N LEU A 143 -2.48 -7.58 -5.45
CA LEU A 143 -2.79 -8.94 -4.98
C LEU A 143 -3.71 -8.92 -3.75
N ILE A 144 -3.49 -8.00 -2.81
CA ILE A 144 -4.37 -7.82 -1.65
C ILE A 144 -5.78 -7.42 -2.11
N MET A 145 -5.87 -6.42 -2.99
CA MET A 145 -7.14 -5.93 -3.54
C MET A 145 -7.90 -7.04 -4.28
N ALA A 146 -7.21 -7.78 -5.15
CA ALA A 146 -7.79 -8.90 -5.89
C ALA A 146 -8.22 -10.04 -4.95
N ASN A 147 -7.47 -10.29 -3.87
CA ASN A 147 -7.85 -11.29 -2.88
C ASN A 147 -9.16 -10.93 -2.16
N CYS A 148 -9.42 -9.64 -1.93
CA CYS A 148 -10.59 -9.17 -1.18
C CYS A 148 -11.90 -9.17 -1.99
N GLN A 149 -11.91 -9.72 -3.21
CA GLN A 149 -13.12 -9.84 -4.00
C GLN A 149 -14.09 -10.84 -3.37
N HIS A 150 -15.38 -10.48 -3.34
CA HIS A 150 -16.43 -11.29 -2.73
C HIS A 150 -16.61 -12.60 -3.49
N ILE A 151 -16.38 -13.73 -2.81
CA ILE A 151 -16.74 -15.06 -3.30
C ILE A 151 -18.10 -15.42 -2.67
N PRO A 152 -19.19 -15.50 -3.45
CA PRO A 152 -20.54 -15.70 -2.89
C PRO A 152 -20.73 -17.03 -2.13
N ASN A 153 -19.85 -18.02 -2.37
CA ASN A 153 -19.92 -19.36 -1.77
C ASN A 153 -18.68 -19.74 -0.95
N ALA A 154 -17.89 -18.76 -0.51
CA ALA A 154 -16.72 -19.02 0.32
C ALA A 154 -17.12 -19.55 1.70
N LYS A 155 -16.66 -20.77 2.06
CA LYS A 155 -16.81 -21.28 3.43
C LYS A 155 -16.03 -20.37 4.38
N ALA A 156 -16.73 -19.70 5.28
CA ALA A 156 -16.08 -18.86 6.26
C ALA A 156 -15.15 -19.68 7.16
N VAL A 157 -13.90 -19.23 7.30
CA VAL A 157 -12.91 -19.84 8.18
C VAL A 157 -13.17 -19.33 9.59
N ARG A 158 -13.39 -20.24 10.54
CA ARG A 158 -13.59 -19.89 11.95
C ARG A 158 -12.31 -20.18 12.71
N ILE A 159 -11.70 -19.14 13.25
CA ILE A 159 -10.46 -19.26 14.03
C ILE A 159 -10.79 -18.96 15.49
N PRO A 160 -10.52 -19.89 16.43
CA PRO A 160 -10.61 -19.59 17.85
C PRO A 160 -9.50 -18.60 18.22
N ALA A 161 -9.89 -17.48 18.83
CA ALA A 161 -8.99 -16.45 19.29
C ALA A 161 -9.28 -16.11 20.75
N ILE A 162 -8.22 -15.97 21.54
CA ILE A 162 -8.28 -15.65 22.96
C ILE A 162 -8.21 -14.13 23.11
N VAL A 163 -9.11 -13.55 23.89
CA VAL A 163 -9.03 -12.13 24.25
C VAL A 163 -7.89 -11.92 25.22
N ILE A 164 -6.86 -11.20 24.81
CA ILE A 164 -5.68 -10.94 25.64
C ILE A 164 -5.73 -9.56 26.31
N GLN A 165 -6.50 -8.63 25.74
CA GLN A 165 -6.66 -7.28 26.31
C GLN A 165 -8.02 -6.70 25.90
N LYS A 166 -8.64 -6.00 26.85
CA LYS A 166 -9.86 -5.22 26.65
C LYS A 166 -9.50 -3.75 26.79
N CYS A 167 -9.56 -3.00 25.70
CA CYS A 167 -9.27 -1.57 25.74
C CYS A 167 -10.46 -0.82 26.36
N PRO A 168 -10.23 0.23 27.16
CA PRO A 168 -11.31 1.10 27.63
C PRO A 168 -12.08 1.66 26.43
N PRO A 169 -13.43 1.61 26.45
CA PRO A 169 -14.21 2.17 25.36
C PRO A 169 -13.96 3.68 25.27
N CYS A 170 -13.72 4.18 24.05
CA CYS A 170 -13.50 5.60 23.79
C CYS A 170 -14.40 6.03 22.64
N CYS A 171 -15.31 6.97 22.91
CA CYS A 171 -16.36 7.36 21.97
C CYS A 171 -17.16 6.12 21.50
N ASP A 172 -17.28 5.91 20.18
CA ASP A 172 -17.96 4.75 19.58
C ASP A 172 -17.04 3.53 19.33
N ILE A 173 -15.81 3.56 19.83
CA ILE A 173 -14.80 2.52 19.59
C ILE A 173 -14.75 1.58 20.80
N HIS A 174 -15.06 0.32 20.56
CA HIS A 174 -15.10 -0.74 21.57
C HIS A 174 -14.11 -1.82 21.15
N GLU A 175 -12.87 -1.71 21.60
CA GLU A 175 -11.74 -2.46 21.05
C GLU A 175 -11.33 -3.64 21.95
N LEU A 176 -11.14 -4.81 21.34
CA LEU A 176 -10.62 -6.02 21.96
C LEU A 176 -9.38 -6.50 21.20
N TRP A 177 -8.35 -6.90 21.94
CA TRP A 177 -7.15 -7.54 21.37
C TRP A 177 -7.27 -9.05 21.49
N PHE A 178 -6.95 -9.72 20.40
CA PHE A 178 -7.07 -11.16 20.23
C PHE A 178 -5.72 -11.78 19.93
N SER A 179 -5.41 -12.91 20.58
CA SER A 179 -4.35 -13.82 20.18
C SER A 179 -4.93 -15.08 19.55
N PHE A 180 -4.38 -15.54 18.44
CA PHE A 180 -4.75 -16.80 17.80
C PHE A 180 -3.54 -17.47 17.13
N LYS A 181 -3.62 -18.78 16.92
CA LYS A 181 -2.61 -19.53 16.16
C LYS A 181 -3.00 -19.61 14.69
N HIS A 182 -2.08 -19.26 13.80
CA HIS A 182 -2.20 -19.44 12.37
C HIS A 182 -0.85 -19.90 11.80
N ASP A 183 -0.86 -20.97 11.01
CA ASP A 183 0.35 -21.59 10.45
C ASP A 183 1.46 -21.85 11.48
N GLY A 184 1.07 -22.29 12.68
CA GLY A 184 1.99 -22.60 13.78
C GLY A 184 2.57 -21.38 14.50
N GLN A 185 2.24 -20.16 14.09
CA GLN A 185 2.66 -18.92 14.74
C GLN A 185 1.52 -18.28 15.53
N GLU A 186 1.87 -17.68 16.66
CA GLU A 186 0.95 -16.86 17.44
C GLU A 186 0.85 -15.47 16.80
N GLN A 187 -0.38 -15.01 16.59
CA GLN A 187 -0.70 -13.75 15.93
C GLN A 187 -1.59 -12.93 16.86
N THR A 188 -1.31 -11.63 16.97
CA THR A 188 -2.09 -10.70 17.76
C THR A 188 -2.76 -9.67 16.86
N VAL A 189 -4.05 -9.40 17.08
CA VAL A 189 -4.81 -8.41 16.31
C VAL A 189 -5.73 -7.61 17.22
N SER A 190 -5.88 -6.33 16.92
CA SER A 190 -6.88 -5.49 17.56
C SER A 190 -8.12 -5.32 16.68
N ILE A 191 -9.31 -5.46 17.28
CA ILE A 191 -10.57 -5.46 16.54
C ILE A 191 -11.58 -4.57 17.27
N ASN A 192 -12.22 -3.68 16.52
CA ASN A 192 -13.38 -2.93 16.98
C ASN A 192 -14.63 -3.82 16.90
N VAL A 193 -15.21 -4.11 18.07
CA VAL A 193 -16.36 -5.00 18.22
C VAL A 193 -17.65 -4.21 18.51
N ASN A 194 -18.76 -4.92 18.57
CA ASN A 194 -20.02 -4.34 19.03
C ASN A 194 -19.91 -3.99 20.54
N PRO A 195 -20.49 -2.86 21.01
CA PRO A 195 -20.55 -2.53 22.44
C PRO A 195 -21.01 -3.68 23.35
N GLN A 196 -22.07 -4.40 22.97
CA GLN A 196 -22.59 -5.53 23.74
C GLN A 196 -21.57 -6.68 23.86
N LEU A 197 -20.88 -6.99 22.75
CA LEU A 197 -19.83 -8.02 22.76
C LEU A 197 -18.65 -7.55 23.61
N HIS A 198 -18.27 -6.27 23.52
CA HIS A 198 -17.21 -5.71 24.37
C HIS A 198 -17.56 -5.82 25.84
N GLU A 199 -18.76 -5.41 26.25
CA GLU A 199 -19.23 -5.48 27.64
C GLU A 199 -19.20 -6.91 28.18
N GLN A 200 -19.73 -7.87 27.43
CA GLN A 200 -19.89 -9.27 27.85
C GLN A 200 -18.59 -10.07 27.85
N THR A 201 -17.58 -9.64 27.10
CA THR A 201 -16.32 -10.40 26.95
C THR A 201 -15.29 -9.97 27.98
N ASN A 202 -14.60 -10.94 28.56
CA ASN A 202 -13.50 -10.77 29.49
C ASN A 202 -12.16 -11.21 28.87
N VAL A 203 -11.07 -10.73 29.47
CA VAL A 203 -9.73 -11.21 29.13
C VAL A 203 -9.63 -12.69 29.51
N GLY A 204 -9.13 -13.52 28.59
CA GLY A 204 -9.08 -14.97 28.69
C GLY A 204 -10.20 -15.69 27.93
N ASP A 205 -11.27 -14.99 27.56
CA ASP A 205 -12.37 -15.58 26.81
C ASP A 205 -11.93 -15.99 25.40
N THR A 206 -12.44 -17.12 24.92
CA THR A 206 -12.21 -17.58 23.55
C THR A 206 -13.41 -17.21 22.67
N LEU A 207 -13.16 -16.38 21.67
CA LEU A 207 -14.15 -16.01 20.66
C LEU A 207 -13.79 -16.63 19.30
N LEU A 208 -14.82 -17.00 18.52
CA LEU A 208 -14.62 -17.50 17.16
C LEU A 208 -14.58 -16.33 16.18
N LEU A 209 -13.39 -16.00 15.69
CA LEU A 209 -13.21 -15.03 14.61
C LEU A 209 -13.63 -15.66 13.29
N GLN A 210 -14.65 -15.09 12.66
CA GLN A 210 -15.10 -15.49 11.33
C GLN A 210 -14.36 -14.70 10.26
N MET A 211 -13.42 -15.36 9.57
CA MET A 211 -12.69 -14.82 8.42
C MET A 211 -13.31 -15.33 7.12
N HIS A 212 -13.26 -14.50 6.08
CA HIS A 212 -13.63 -14.96 4.75
C HIS A 212 -12.34 -15.35 4.00
N PRO A 213 -12.30 -16.50 3.31
CA PRO A 213 -11.21 -16.77 2.40
C PRO A 213 -11.33 -15.80 1.22
N GLY A 214 -10.22 -15.16 0.87
CA GLY A 214 -10.15 -14.36 -0.34
C GLY A 214 -10.02 -15.24 -1.57
N VAL A 215 -10.03 -14.63 -2.77
CA VAL A 215 -9.94 -15.36 -4.06
C VAL A 215 -8.71 -16.26 -4.14
N TYR A 216 -7.60 -15.87 -3.51
CA TYR A 216 -6.38 -16.67 -3.49
C TYR A 216 -6.25 -17.57 -2.26
N GLY A 217 -7.34 -17.76 -1.51
CA GLY A 217 -7.37 -18.55 -0.28
C GLY A 217 -6.75 -17.86 0.92
N TRP A 218 -6.20 -16.64 0.77
CA TRP A 218 -5.65 -15.90 1.91
C TRP A 218 -6.79 -15.38 2.78
N PRO A 219 -6.81 -15.71 4.07
CA PRO A 219 -7.87 -15.26 4.96
C PRO A 219 -7.80 -13.74 5.08
N TRP A 220 -8.96 -13.10 4.92
CA TRP A 220 -9.10 -11.67 5.14
C TRP A 220 -10.23 -11.40 6.12
N TYR A 221 -10.02 -10.35 6.89
CA TYR A 221 -10.92 -9.95 7.96
C TYR A 221 -11.59 -8.62 7.59
N HIS A 222 -12.88 -8.51 7.86
CA HIS A 222 -13.54 -7.21 7.88
C HIS A 222 -13.38 -6.62 9.27
N LYS A 223 -12.73 -5.47 9.40
CA LYS A 223 -12.46 -4.73 10.65
C LYS A 223 -13.65 -4.48 11.58
N ASP A 224 -14.88 -4.79 11.16
CA ASP A 224 -16.08 -4.52 11.95
C ASP A 224 -16.90 -5.81 12.21
N ILE A 225 -16.60 -6.53 13.30
CA ILE A 225 -17.64 -7.37 13.95
C ILE A 225 -18.83 -6.48 14.37
N LYS A 226 -18.58 -5.19 14.63
CA LYS A 226 -19.58 -4.18 14.97
C LYS A 226 -20.80 -4.15 14.02
N ARG A 227 -20.64 -4.47 12.73
CA ARG A 227 -21.69 -4.39 11.70
C ARG A 227 -22.48 -5.68 11.43
N ARG A 228 -22.15 -6.81 12.08
CA ARG A 228 -22.70 -8.14 11.71
C ARG A 228 -23.83 -8.67 12.58
N TYR A 229 -24.26 -7.94 13.61
CA TYR A 229 -25.52 -8.28 14.29
C TYR A 229 -26.69 -7.57 13.62
N LYS A 230 -27.67 -8.35 13.14
CA LYS A 230 -29.07 -7.94 13.08
C LYS A 230 -29.68 -8.20 14.46
#